data_AF-A0A9W4HH80-F1
#
_entry.id   AF-A0A9W4HH80-F1
#
_cell.length_a   1.000
_cell.length_b   1.000
_cell.length_c   1.000
_cell.angle_alpha   90.00
_cell.angle_beta   90.00
_cell.angle_gamma   90.00
#
_symmetry.space_group_name_H-M   'P 1'
#
loop_
_entity.id
_entity.type
_entity.pdbx_description
1 polymer ?
#
loop_
_entity_poly.entity_id
_entity_poly.type
_entity_poly.pdbx_seq_one_letter_code
_entity_poly.pdbx_strand_id
1 'polypeptide(L)'
;MSSPAAKRLRTNTIGDAQATQAEIPSATSQATATSSQATAEKAKDLFEQLEKKEIRRLLIDAAKAHPDVLLGMEDSIKAAIEREKARVINFDHHSKNVWWSINCEHSSKRGSAQYEMAYDVAQGVEDTIVSIVIECGPNSSFGTRVNGLSVLRKIGKTIALSEGDTIAHEVKNSFQSNTVLTRGMMKILNTMERSELDSILKSDLYEKLVDLDELSDGYCLFEGLAEVLSKILGEDGKKQEEPEKCGEGEPEVIVLE
;
A
#
# COMPACT_ATOMS: atom_id res chain seq x y z
N MET A 1 63.01 33.11 34.92
CA MET A 1 62.28 32.51 36.06
C MET A 1 61.85 31.11 35.60
N SER A 2 62.74 30.11 35.72
CA SER A 2 62.90 29.18 36.85
C SER A 2 61.77 28.14 36.96
N SER A 3 62.10 26.88 36.60
CA SER A 3 61.41 25.64 36.97
C SER A 3 61.50 25.35 38.48
N PRO A 4 60.82 24.30 39.02
CA PRO A 4 61.38 22.93 39.06
C PRO A 4 60.34 21.79 38.82
N ALA A 5 60.67 20.68 38.13
CA ALA A 5 61.21 19.37 38.60
C ALA A 5 60.24 18.55 39.49
N ALA A 6 59.98 17.24 39.29
CA ALA A 6 60.89 16.09 39.48
C ALA A 6 60.21 14.77 38.99
N LYS A 7 60.86 13.90 38.17
CA LYS A 7 61.69 12.71 38.53
C LYS A 7 60.93 11.60 39.30
N ARG A 8 60.64 10.42 38.70
CA ARG A 8 61.38 9.11 38.70
C ARG A 8 60.31 8.00 38.91
N LEU A 9 60.39 6.71 38.61
CA LEU A 9 61.46 5.74 38.34
C LEU A 9 60.83 4.49 37.64
N ARG A 10 61.63 3.71 36.91
CA ARG A 10 61.31 2.39 36.36
C ARG A 10 61.38 1.30 37.43
N THR A 11 60.63 0.21 37.27
CA THR A 11 61.07 -1.16 37.62
C THR A 11 60.35 -2.19 36.73
N ASN A 12 61.13 -2.88 35.89
CA ASN A 12 60.79 -4.20 35.36
C ASN A 12 60.96 -5.22 36.48
N THR A 13 60.14 -6.27 36.50
CA THR A 13 60.55 -7.55 37.08
C THR A 13 60.20 -8.69 36.13
N ILE A 14 61.23 -9.46 35.83
CA ILE A 14 61.37 -10.59 34.93
C ILE A 14 60.54 -11.79 35.39
N GLY A 15 60.05 -12.57 34.41
CA GLY A 15 59.59 -13.93 34.58
C GLY A 15 59.63 -14.66 33.25
N ASP A 16 60.82 -15.10 32.83
CA ASP A 16 61.01 -16.02 31.72
C ASP A 16 60.40 -17.39 32.05
N ALA A 17 59.51 -17.86 31.19
CA ALA A 17 59.26 -19.29 31.01
C ALA A 17 58.93 -19.52 29.53
N GLN A 18 59.95 -19.87 28.75
CA GLN A 18 59.75 -20.51 27.46
C GLN A 18 58.99 -21.83 27.67
N ALA A 19 57.77 -21.91 27.13
CA ALA A 19 57.11 -23.16 26.83
C ALA A 19 56.42 -23.02 25.47
N THR A 20 57.14 -23.49 24.45
CA THR A 20 56.65 -24.11 23.22
C THR A 20 55.34 -23.55 22.64
N GLN A 21 55.46 -22.68 21.62
CA GLN A 21 54.39 -22.46 20.66
C GLN A 21 54.01 -23.80 20.02
N ALA A 22 52.86 -24.34 20.41
CA ALA A 22 52.09 -25.21 19.54
C ALA A 22 51.26 -24.29 18.64
N GLU A 23 51.72 -24.10 17.41
CA GLU A 23 50.90 -23.57 16.33
C GLU A 23 49.69 -24.51 16.14
N ILE A 24 48.51 -24.05 16.57
CA ILE A 24 47.23 -24.61 16.10
C ILE A 24 46.77 -23.69 14.98
N PRO A 25 46.78 -24.12 13.70
CA PRO A 25 46.43 -23.24 12.61
C PRO A 25 44.92 -22.94 12.60
N SER A 26 44.57 -21.66 12.66
CA SER A 26 43.25 -21.07 12.33
C SER A 26 42.86 -21.24 10.84
N ALA A 27 43.22 -22.34 10.19
CA ALA A 27 42.98 -22.59 8.76
C ALA A 27 41.53 -23.04 8.46
N THR A 28 40.84 -23.60 9.44
CA THR A 28 39.54 -24.27 9.22
C THR A 28 38.39 -23.29 8.94
N SER A 29 38.42 -22.08 9.49
CA SER A 29 37.35 -21.08 9.32
C SER A 29 37.48 -20.26 8.02
N GLN A 30 38.68 -20.13 7.45
CA GLN A 30 38.89 -19.42 6.19
C GLN A 30 38.66 -20.32 4.97
N ALA A 31 39.06 -21.59 5.00
CA ALA A 31 38.86 -22.51 3.88
C ALA A 31 37.38 -22.85 3.63
N THR A 32 36.57 -22.92 4.68
CA THR A 32 35.12 -23.21 4.61
C THR A 32 34.32 -22.03 4.06
N ALA A 33 34.69 -20.79 4.40
CA ALA A 33 34.05 -19.58 3.87
C ALA A 33 34.30 -19.40 2.36
N THR A 34 35.52 -19.63 1.89
CA THR A 34 35.88 -19.50 0.46
C THR A 34 35.19 -20.56 -0.40
N SER A 35 35.04 -21.79 0.11
CA SER A 35 34.33 -22.89 -0.57
C SER A 35 32.82 -22.61 -0.68
N SER A 36 32.20 -22.10 0.38
CA SER A 36 30.78 -21.74 0.39
C SER A 36 30.47 -20.61 -0.58
N GLN A 37 31.32 -19.57 -0.63
CA GLN A 37 31.15 -18.43 -1.53
C GLN A 37 31.36 -18.82 -3.00
N ALA A 38 32.36 -19.63 -3.32
CA ALA A 38 32.57 -20.15 -4.67
C ALA A 38 31.40 -21.04 -5.14
N THR A 39 30.80 -21.80 -4.22
CA THR A 39 29.61 -22.62 -4.50
C THR A 39 28.39 -21.74 -4.78
N ALA A 40 28.21 -20.65 -4.02
CA ALA A 40 27.10 -19.72 -4.21
C ALA A 40 27.17 -18.96 -5.55
N GLU A 41 28.36 -18.49 -5.94
CA GLU A 41 28.54 -17.81 -7.24
C GLU A 41 28.28 -18.76 -8.42
N LYS A 42 28.79 -20.00 -8.34
CA LYS A 42 28.51 -21.01 -9.37
C LYS A 42 27.02 -21.35 -9.46
N ALA A 43 26.32 -21.42 -8.32
CA ALA A 43 24.87 -21.65 -8.30
C ALA A 43 24.10 -20.48 -8.94
N LYS A 44 24.53 -19.25 -8.70
CA LYS A 44 23.95 -18.04 -9.29
C LYS A 44 24.08 -18.04 -10.81
N ASP A 45 25.28 -18.30 -11.34
CA ASP A 45 25.52 -18.37 -12.79
C ASP A 45 24.64 -19.43 -13.47
N LEU A 46 24.41 -20.56 -12.79
CA LEU A 46 23.52 -21.62 -13.29
C LEU A 46 22.05 -21.19 -13.25
N PHE A 47 21.61 -20.47 -12.22
CA PHE A 47 20.25 -19.95 -12.15
C PHE A 47 19.95 -18.89 -13.22
N GLU A 48 20.93 -18.09 -13.62
CA GLU A 48 20.75 -17.10 -14.71
C GLU A 48 20.59 -17.77 -16.08
N GLN A 49 21.13 -18.98 -16.26
CA GLN A 49 21.04 -19.75 -17.50
C GLN A 49 19.80 -20.64 -17.59
N LEU A 50 19.18 -20.99 -16.47
CA LEU A 50 18.01 -21.87 -16.41
C LEU A 50 16.70 -21.09 -16.60
N GLU A 51 15.72 -21.73 -17.23
CA GLU A 51 14.38 -21.15 -17.31
C GLU A 51 13.67 -21.18 -15.94
N LYS A 52 12.81 -20.18 -15.68
CA LYS A 52 12.05 -20.08 -14.42
C LYS A 52 11.30 -21.37 -14.06
N LYS A 53 10.81 -22.12 -15.06
CA LYS A 53 10.09 -23.38 -14.85
C LYS A 53 11.01 -24.49 -14.35
N GLU A 54 12.23 -24.55 -14.85
CA GLU A 54 13.24 -25.55 -14.45
C GLU A 54 13.75 -25.27 -13.03
N ILE A 55 13.98 -23.99 -12.70
CA ILE A 55 14.34 -23.56 -11.34
C ILE A 55 13.26 -23.99 -10.34
N ARG A 56 11.98 -23.75 -10.65
CA ARG A 56 10.86 -24.18 -9.80
C ARG A 56 10.84 -25.69 -9.61
N ARG A 57 11.04 -26.47 -10.67
CA ARG A 57 11.09 -27.94 -10.59
C ARG A 57 12.23 -28.39 -9.68
N LEU A 58 13.43 -27.83 -9.85
CA LEU A 58 14.58 -28.16 -9.02
C LEU A 58 14.37 -27.80 -7.55
N LEU A 59 13.77 -26.66 -7.24
CA LEU A 59 13.43 -26.28 -5.87
C LEU A 59 12.40 -27.21 -5.23
N ILE A 60 11.40 -27.67 -6.00
CA ILE A 60 10.43 -28.66 -5.53
C ILE A 60 11.11 -30.00 -5.24
N ASP A 61 11.97 -30.46 -6.14
CA ASP A 61 12.70 -31.72 -5.97
C ASP A 61 13.68 -31.62 -4.78
N ALA A 62 14.34 -30.47 -4.59
CA ALA A 62 15.18 -30.19 -3.43
C ALA A 62 14.37 -30.16 -2.13
N ALA A 63 13.22 -29.48 -2.09
CA ALA A 63 12.34 -29.44 -0.91
C ALA A 63 11.80 -30.82 -0.52
N LYS A 64 11.57 -31.72 -1.49
CA LYS A 64 11.19 -33.12 -1.23
C LYS A 64 12.33 -33.92 -0.62
N ALA A 65 13.57 -33.69 -1.07
CA ALA A 65 14.74 -34.40 -0.58
C ALA A 65 15.26 -33.85 0.76
N HIS A 66 15.05 -32.55 1.00
CA HIS A 66 15.66 -31.78 2.07
C HIS A 66 14.61 -30.84 2.72
N PRO A 67 14.00 -31.24 3.85
CA PRO A 67 12.96 -30.43 4.52
C PRO A 67 13.42 -29.03 4.97
N ASP A 68 14.71 -28.86 5.21
CA ASP A 68 15.35 -27.57 5.51
C ASP A 68 15.24 -26.57 4.34
N VAL A 69 15.21 -27.05 3.10
CA VAL A 69 14.97 -26.19 1.92
C VAL A 69 13.53 -25.65 1.95
N LEU A 70 12.55 -26.48 2.33
CA LEU A 70 11.17 -26.02 2.47
C LEU A 70 11.02 -24.97 3.57
N LEU A 71 11.61 -25.22 4.75
CA LEU A 71 11.63 -24.25 5.86
C LEU A 71 12.30 -22.93 5.44
N GLY A 72 13.45 -23.00 4.75
CA GLY A 72 14.13 -21.81 4.25
C GLY A 72 13.29 -21.02 3.22
N MET A 73 12.49 -21.70 2.40
CA MET A 73 11.53 -21.06 1.50
C MET A 73 10.40 -20.37 2.26
N GLU A 74 9.81 -21.03 3.26
CA GLU A 74 8.75 -20.46 4.10
C GLU A 74 9.26 -19.22 4.87
N ASP A 75 10.44 -19.30 5.47
CA ASP A 75 11.08 -18.19 6.18
C ASP A 75 11.39 -17.03 5.23
N SER A 76 11.87 -17.33 4.01
CA SER A 76 12.13 -16.30 3.00
C SER A 76 10.86 -15.58 2.56
N ILE A 77 9.76 -16.32 2.37
CA ILE A 77 8.45 -15.74 2.04
C ILE A 77 7.94 -14.88 3.20
N LYS A 78 8.00 -15.39 4.42
CA LYS A 78 7.60 -14.65 5.63
C LYS A 78 8.41 -13.37 5.80
N ALA A 79 9.72 -13.44 5.65
CA ALA A 79 10.59 -12.26 5.71
C ALA A 79 10.29 -11.25 4.59
N ALA A 80 9.90 -11.72 3.40
CA ALA A 80 9.47 -10.83 2.31
C ALA A 80 8.14 -10.13 2.62
N ILE A 81 7.15 -10.85 3.16
CA ILE A 81 5.86 -10.31 3.59
C ILE A 81 6.07 -9.28 4.70
N GLU A 82 6.87 -9.60 5.72
CA GLU A 82 7.12 -8.70 6.85
C GLU A 82 7.83 -7.42 6.41
N ARG A 83 8.76 -7.53 5.45
CA ARG A 83 9.41 -6.36 4.85
C ARG A 83 8.41 -5.48 4.11
N GLU A 84 7.47 -6.07 3.37
CA GLU A 84 6.46 -5.31 2.66
C GLU A 84 5.43 -4.66 3.61
N LYS A 85 5.02 -5.38 4.66
CA LYS A 85 4.16 -4.85 5.73
C LYS A 85 4.83 -3.73 6.54
N ALA A 86 6.15 -3.66 6.57
CA ALA A 86 6.90 -2.57 7.20
C ALA A 86 7.03 -1.33 6.29
N ARG A 87 6.85 -1.50 4.97
CA ARG A 87 6.99 -0.42 4.00
C ARG A 87 5.69 0.38 3.89
N VAL A 88 5.80 1.70 4.03
CA VAL A 88 4.70 2.64 3.79
C VAL A 88 4.96 3.37 2.48
N ILE A 89 4.03 3.26 1.54
CA ILE A 89 4.09 3.91 0.23
C ILE A 89 3.28 5.21 0.30
N ASN A 90 3.81 6.26 -0.32
CA ASN A 90 3.10 7.53 -0.45
C ASN A 90 2.69 7.78 -1.92
N PHE A 91 1.38 7.83 -2.14
CA PHE A 91 0.74 8.01 -3.44
C PHE A 91 0.36 9.46 -3.74
N ASP A 92 0.70 10.45 -2.90
CA ASP A 92 0.23 11.84 -3.05
C ASP A 92 0.58 12.45 -4.42
N HIS A 93 1.71 12.02 -5.01
CA HIS A 93 2.12 12.44 -6.33
C HIS A 93 1.09 12.08 -7.42
N HIS A 94 0.39 10.94 -7.30
CA HIS A 94 -0.68 10.55 -8.22
C HIS A 94 -1.84 11.54 -8.21
N SER A 95 -2.30 11.98 -7.03
CA SER A 95 -3.40 12.96 -6.95
C SER A 95 -3.05 14.29 -7.62
N LYS A 96 -1.80 14.73 -7.49
CA LYS A 96 -1.30 15.96 -8.13
C LYS A 96 -1.19 15.80 -9.63
N ASN A 97 -0.69 14.66 -10.11
CA ASN A 97 -0.57 14.37 -11.52
C ASN A 97 -1.95 14.29 -12.18
N VAL A 98 -2.91 13.59 -11.57
CA VAL A 98 -4.29 13.53 -12.05
C VAL A 98 -4.91 14.93 -12.13
N TRP A 99 -4.74 15.74 -11.09
CA TRP A 99 -5.22 17.12 -11.13
C TRP A 99 -4.60 17.91 -12.28
N TRP A 100 -3.29 17.79 -12.49
CA TRP A 100 -2.58 18.49 -13.56
C TRP A 100 -3.02 18.02 -14.95
N SER A 101 -3.19 16.72 -15.18
CA SER A 101 -3.64 16.17 -16.47
C SER A 101 -5.05 16.62 -16.83
N ILE A 102 -5.96 16.70 -15.84
CA ILE A 102 -7.33 17.18 -16.08
C ILE A 102 -7.37 18.70 -16.28
N ASN A 103 -6.66 19.47 -15.47
CA ASN A 103 -6.89 20.92 -15.37
C ASN A 103 -5.83 21.79 -16.08
N CYS A 104 -4.65 21.26 -16.39
CA CYS A 104 -3.52 22.08 -16.83
C CYS A 104 -2.88 21.61 -18.13
N GLU A 105 -2.61 20.31 -18.26
CA GLU A 105 -1.76 19.72 -19.32
C GLU A 105 -2.16 20.12 -20.75
N HIS A 106 -3.45 20.33 -20.97
CA HIS A 106 -4.02 20.62 -22.29
C HIS A 106 -4.87 21.90 -22.32
N SER A 107 -4.76 22.74 -21.28
CA SER A 107 -5.50 24.01 -21.16
C SER A 107 -5.25 25.01 -22.31
N SER A 108 -4.08 24.95 -22.94
CA SER A 108 -3.73 25.81 -24.08
C SER A 108 -4.23 25.29 -25.44
N LYS A 109 -4.77 24.07 -25.49
CA LYS A 109 -5.30 23.47 -26.72
C LYS A 109 -6.71 23.99 -27.01
N ARG A 110 -7.09 23.96 -28.29
CA ARG A 110 -8.48 24.25 -28.70
C ARG A 110 -9.40 23.11 -28.28
N GLY A 111 -10.68 23.39 -28.04
CA GLY A 111 -11.67 22.41 -27.58
C GLY A 111 -11.74 21.11 -28.38
N SER A 112 -11.62 21.15 -29.72
CA SER A 112 -11.60 19.93 -30.54
C SER A 112 -10.36 19.06 -30.28
N ALA A 113 -9.19 19.67 -30.08
CA ALA A 113 -7.97 18.96 -29.72
C ALA A 113 -8.00 18.51 -28.25
N GLN A 114 -8.66 19.24 -27.36
CA GLN A 114 -8.91 18.80 -25.99
C GLN A 114 -9.82 17.56 -25.96
N TYR A 115 -10.87 17.53 -26.78
CA TYR A 115 -11.76 16.38 -26.92
C TYR A 115 -11.00 15.12 -27.36
N GLU A 116 -10.13 15.22 -28.36
CA GLU A 116 -9.29 14.10 -28.82
C GLU A 116 -8.40 13.55 -27.69
N MET A 117 -7.87 14.42 -26.82
CA MET A 117 -7.02 14.01 -25.69
C MET A 117 -7.82 13.53 -24.47
N ALA A 118 -9.11 13.85 -24.36
CA ALA A 118 -9.86 13.62 -23.14
C ALA A 118 -10.00 12.13 -22.80
N TYR A 119 -10.10 11.27 -23.83
CA TYR A 119 -10.11 9.82 -23.65
C TYR A 119 -8.80 9.32 -23.03
N ASP A 120 -7.65 9.77 -23.55
CA ASP A 120 -6.33 9.39 -23.02
C ASP A 120 -6.14 9.88 -21.58
N VAL A 121 -6.62 11.08 -21.27
CA VAL A 121 -6.61 11.62 -19.90
C VAL A 121 -7.47 10.76 -18.98
N ALA A 122 -8.71 10.42 -19.39
CA ALA A 122 -9.59 9.56 -18.60
C ALA A 122 -8.94 8.20 -18.33
N GLN A 123 -8.41 7.53 -19.36
CA GLN A 123 -7.70 6.26 -19.23
C GLN A 123 -6.49 6.37 -18.29
N GLY A 124 -5.70 7.45 -18.40
CA GLY A 124 -4.56 7.68 -17.50
C GLY A 124 -4.95 7.82 -16.02
N VAL A 125 -6.13 8.38 -15.74
CA VAL A 125 -6.70 8.42 -14.39
C VAL A 125 -7.11 7.02 -13.92
N GLU A 126 -7.74 6.21 -14.78
CA GLU A 126 -8.08 4.83 -14.46
C GLU A 126 -6.85 3.99 -14.16
N ASP A 127 -5.81 4.08 -15.00
CA ASP A 127 -4.55 3.36 -14.84
C ASP A 127 -3.86 3.76 -13.53
N THR A 128 -3.92 5.04 -13.19
CA THR A 128 -3.42 5.56 -11.91
C THR A 128 -4.17 4.94 -10.72
N ILE A 129 -5.50 4.88 -10.77
CA ILE A 129 -6.32 4.23 -9.73
C ILE A 129 -5.94 2.75 -9.60
N VAL A 130 -5.83 2.04 -10.72
CA VAL A 130 -5.47 0.62 -10.75
C VAL A 130 -4.09 0.38 -10.15
N SER A 131 -3.09 1.23 -10.48
CA SER A 131 -1.74 1.13 -9.94
C SER A 131 -1.73 1.25 -8.41
N ILE A 132 -2.42 2.25 -7.86
CA ILE A 132 -2.52 2.45 -6.40
C ILE A 132 -3.14 1.21 -5.74
N VAL A 133 -4.22 0.67 -6.32
CA VAL A 133 -4.92 -0.50 -5.77
C VAL A 133 -4.04 -1.74 -5.76
N ILE A 134 -3.23 -1.96 -6.81
CA ILE A 134 -2.28 -3.08 -6.89
C ILE A 134 -1.25 -2.98 -5.75
N GLU A 135 -0.72 -1.78 -5.51
CA GLU A 135 0.27 -1.55 -4.45
C GLU A 135 -0.34 -1.64 -3.03
N CYS A 136 -1.65 -1.44 -2.90
CA CYS A 136 -2.41 -1.63 -1.65
C CYS A 136 -2.87 -3.08 -1.42
N GLY A 137 -2.23 -4.07 -2.06
CA GLY A 137 -2.57 -5.48 -1.95
C GLY A 137 -2.51 -6.05 -0.52
N PRO A 138 -2.84 -7.36 -0.33
CA PRO A 138 -3.04 -7.96 1.00
C PRO A 138 -1.82 -7.96 1.92
N ASN A 139 -0.61 -7.84 1.36
CA ASN A 139 0.63 -7.82 2.12
C ASN A 139 1.16 -6.41 2.38
N SER A 140 0.46 -5.37 1.91
CA SER A 140 0.86 -3.98 2.17
C SER A 140 0.71 -3.63 3.66
N SER A 141 1.33 -2.54 4.08
CA SER A 141 1.11 -2.00 5.42
C SER A 141 -0.27 -1.33 5.54
N PHE A 142 -0.80 -1.25 6.76
CA PHE A 142 -2.00 -0.45 7.06
C PHE A 142 -1.83 0.99 6.56
N GLY A 143 -0.67 1.60 6.81
CA GLY A 143 -0.33 2.95 6.37
C GLY A 143 -0.40 3.13 4.86
N THR A 144 0.10 2.15 4.08
CA THR A 144 -0.01 2.15 2.62
C THR A 144 -1.48 2.13 2.18
N ARG A 145 -2.31 1.25 2.76
CA ARG A 145 -3.72 1.15 2.40
C ARG A 145 -4.52 2.41 2.74
N VAL A 146 -4.28 3.00 3.91
CA VAL A 146 -4.90 4.27 4.33
C VAL A 146 -4.47 5.41 3.40
N ASN A 147 -3.18 5.50 3.06
CA ASN A 147 -2.68 6.48 2.10
C ASN A 147 -3.33 6.28 0.71
N GLY A 148 -3.43 5.03 0.25
CA GLY A 148 -4.10 4.66 -0.99
C GLY A 148 -5.55 5.13 -1.01
N LEU A 149 -6.35 4.79 0.01
CA LEU A 149 -7.74 5.27 0.14
C LEU A 149 -7.84 6.80 0.16
N SER A 150 -6.95 7.47 0.90
CA SER A 150 -6.92 8.94 0.94
C SER A 150 -6.66 9.54 -0.44
N VAL A 151 -5.72 8.97 -1.21
CA VAL A 151 -5.39 9.44 -2.55
C VAL A 151 -6.48 9.11 -3.56
N LEU A 152 -7.11 7.93 -3.49
CA LEU A 152 -8.29 7.61 -4.31
C LEU A 152 -9.42 8.62 -4.02
N ARG A 153 -9.69 8.94 -2.74
CA ARG A 153 -10.66 9.98 -2.37
C ARG A 153 -10.29 11.33 -3.01
N LYS A 154 -9.02 11.75 -2.93
CA LYS A 154 -8.55 13.00 -3.55
C LYS A 154 -8.75 13.00 -5.06
N ILE A 155 -8.46 11.89 -5.75
CA ILE A 155 -8.70 11.71 -7.19
C ILE A 155 -10.20 11.86 -7.50
N GLY A 156 -11.07 11.17 -6.75
CA GLY A 156 -12.53 11.30 -6.91
C GLY A 156 -13.00 12.75 -6.74
N LYS A 157 -12.49 13.45 -5.73
CA LYS A 157 -12.79 14.87 -5.52
C LYS A 157 -12.28 15.75 -6.65
N THR A 158 -11.09 15.49 -7.18
CA THR A 158 -10.56 16.20 -8.35
C THR A 158 -11.48 16.03 -9.55
N ILE A 159 -11.89 14.79 -9.87
CA ILE A 159 -12.81 14.54 -10.98
C ILE A 159 -14.12 15.30 -10.77
N ALA A 160 -14.75 15.19 -9.59
CA ALA A 160 -16.03 15.83 -9.29
C ALA A 160 -15.97 17.37 -9.32
N LEU A 161 -14.90 17.98 -8.80
CA LEU A 161 -14.75 19.44 -8.72
C LEU A 161 -14.01 20.08 -9.89
N SER A 162 -13.49 19.31 -10.85
CA SER A 162 -12.83 19.91 -12.02
C SER A 162 -13.88 20.61 -12.87
N GLU A 163 -13.90 21.93 -12.81
CA GLU A 163 -14.80 22.79 -13.58
C GLU A 163 -14.02 23.44 -14.71
N GLY A 164 -14.60 23.46 -15.92
CA GLY A 164 -14.00 24.16 -17.06
C GLY A 164 -13.99 23.34 -18.35
N ASP A 165 -12.85 23.41 -19.03
CA ASP A 165 -12.50 22.92 -20.36
C ASP A 165 -13.07 21.55 -20.77
N THR A 166 -13.06 21.27 -22.09
CA THR A 166 -13.62 20.05 -22.68
C THR A 166 -13.10 18.77 -22.02
N ILE A 167 -11.84 18.73 -21.58
CA ILE A 167 -11.28 17.54 -20.88
C ILE A 167 -11.97 17.27 -19.55
N ALA A 168 -12.18 18.30 -18.72
CA ALA A 168 -12.82 18.11 -17.41
C ALA A 168 -14.24 17.58 -17.58
N HIS A 169 -14.98 18.09 -18.57
CA HIS A 169 -16.32 17.63 -18.92
C HIS A 169 -16.31 16.16 -19.37
N GLU A 170 -15.45 15.81 -20.33
CA GLU A 170 -15.40 14.44 -20.88
C GLU A 170 -14.90 13.43 -19.84
N VAL A 171 -13.91 13.78 -19.01
CA VAL A 171 -13.45 12.90 -17.92
C VAL A 171 -14.57 12.67 -16.92
N LYS A 172 -15.30 13.70 -16.49
CA LYS A 172 -16.48 13.51 -15.62
C LYS A 172 -17.50 12.57 -16.26
N ASN A 173 -17.80 12.77 -17.53
CA ASN A 173 -18.74 11.93 -18.28
C ASN A 173 -18.29 10.46 -18.32
N SER A 174 -17.01 10.19 -18.57
CA SER A 174 -16.46 8.82 -18.51
C SER A 174 -16.65 8.19 -17.14
N PHE A 175 -16.54 8.95 -16.06
CA PHE A 175 -16.68 8.47 -14.68
C PHE A 175 -18.12 8.38 -14.14
N GLN A 176 -19.14 8.75 -14.91
CA GLN A 176 -20.54 8.52 -14.53
C GLN A 176 -20.92 7.04 -14.55
N SER A 177 -20.39 6.28 -15.52
CA SER A 177 -20.61 4.82 -15.61
C SER A 177 -19.39 4.00 -15.18
N ASN A 178 -18.25 4.65 -14.93
CA ASN A 178 -17.02 3.96 -14.53
C ASN A 178 -16.97 3.75 -13.01
N THR A 179 -16.92 2.48 -12.60
CA THR A 179 -16.85 2.04 -11.21
C THR A 179 -15.43 1.73 -10.73
N VAL A 180 -14.38 2.05 -11.50
CA VAL A 180 -12.98 1.71 -11.17
C VAL A 180 -12.55 2.32 -9.83
N LEU A 181 -13.02 3.54 -9.53
CA LEU A 181 -12.72 4.22 -8.27
C LEU A 181 -13.34 3.47 -7.08
N THR A 182 -14.64 3.24 -7.12
CA THR A 182 -15.40 2.59 -6.04
C THR A 182 -14.99 1.13 -5.86
N ARG A 183 -14.83 0.39 -6.96
CA ARG A 183 -14.27 -0.98 -6.95
C ARG A 183 -12.85 -1.00 -6.41
N GLY A 184 -12.03 0.00 -6.74
CA GLY A 184 -10.68 0.15 -6.23
C GLY A 184 -10.66 0.34 -4.71
N MET A 185 -11.47 1.28 -4.20
CA MET A 185 -11.62 1.50 -2.76
C MET A 185 -12.10 0.23 -2.05
N MET A 186 -13.12 -0.44 -2.59
CA MET A 186 -13.66 -1.68 -2.02
C MET A 186 -12.61 -2.80 -2.00
N LYS A 187 -11.79 -2.94 -3.04
CA LYS A 187 -10.67 -3.91 -3.07
C LYS A 187 -9.68 -3.66 -1.94
N ILE A 188 -9.34 -2.40 -1.68
CA ILE A 188 -8.43 -2.04 -0.57
C ILE A 188 -9.09 -2.34 0.79
N LEU A 189 -10.37 -2.01 0.97
CA LEU A 189 -11.07 -2.29 2.21
C LEU A 189 -11.23 -3.80 2.47
N ASN A 190 -11.36 -4.61 1.41
CA ASN A 190 -11.47 -6.07 1.54
C ASN A 190 -10.16 -6.75 1.95
N THR A 191 -9.01 -6.06 1.88
CA THR A 191 -7.75 -6.58 2.42
C THR A 191 -7.49 -6.14 3.86
N MET A 192 -8.37 -5.33 4.44
CA MET A 192 -8.25 -4.83 5.81
C MET A 192 -8.95 -5.71 6.83
N GLU A 193 -8.37 -5.79 8.02
CA GLU A 193 -9.01 -6.37 9.19
C GLU A 193 -10.04 -5.41 9.80
N ARG A 194 -10.96 -5.94 10.62
CA ARG A 194 -12.01 -5.11 11.24
C ARG A 194 -11.44 -3.99 12.13
N SER A 195 -10.37 -4.28 12.87
CA SER A 195 -9.65 -3.30 13.71
C SER A 195 -9.08 -2.12 12.90
N GLU A 196 -8.64 -2.37 11.66
CA GLU A 196 -8.16 -1.36 10.73
C GLU A 196 -9.31 -0.51 10.20
N LEU A 197 -10.45 -1.14 9.86
CA LEU A 197 -11.67 -0.43 9.46
C LEU A 197 -12.21 0.47 10.58
N ASP A 198 -12.21 -0.01 11.82
CA ASP A 198 -12.61 0.79 12.98
C ASP A 198 -11.67 1.97 13.22
N SER A 199 -10.39 1.83 12.88
CA SER A 199 -9.41 2.91 12.94
C SER A 199 -9.69 3.97 11.86
N ILE A 200 -10.11 3.57 10.66
CA ILE A 200 -10.55 4.49 9.60
C ILE A 200 -11.84 5.20 10.01
N LEU A 201 -12.82 4.48 10.57
CA LEU A 201 -14.09 5.04 11.02
C LEU A 201 -13.92 6.17 12.04
N LYS A 202 -12.89 6.08 12.90
CA LYS A 202 -12.55 7.10 13.91
C LYS A 202 -11.64 8.21 13.39
N SER A 203 -11.26 8.17 12.11
CA SER A 203 -10.32 9.12 11.51
C SER A 203 -11.05 10.14 10.63
N ASP A 204 -10.36 11.25 10.33
CA ASP A 204 -10.81 12.27 9.39
C ASP A 204 -10.97 11.75 7.95
N LEU A 205 -10.39 10.59 7.63
CA LEU A 205 -10.57 9.95 6.32
C LEU A 205 -12.01 9.50 6.10
N TYR A 206 -12.70 9.00 7.13
CA TYR A 206 -14.09 8.55 6.99
C TYR A 206 -15.01 9.73 6.69
N GLU A 207 -14.91 10.83 7.44
CA GLU A 207 -15.64 12.08 7.18
C GLU A 207 -15.39 12.57 5.74
N LYS A 208 -14.13 12.55 5.29
CA LYS A 208 -13.76 12.93 3.93
C LYS A 208 -14.34 12.00 2.86
N LEU A 209 -14.56 10.73 3.15
CA LEU A 209 -15.20 9.79 2.22
C LEU A 209 -16.72 10.06 2.16
N VAL A 210 -17.35 10.41 3.28
CA VAL A 210 -18.75 10.86 3.31
C VAL A 210 -18.92 12.14 2.48
N ASP A 211 -18.03 13.14 2.65
CA ASP A 211 -18.06 14.35 1.80
C ASP A 211 -17.97 14.02 0.30
N LEU A 212 -17.25 12.95 -0.06
CA LEU A 212 -17.10 12.55 -1.46
C LEU A 212 -18.38 11.89 -1.99
N ASP A 213 -19.04 11.06 -1.18
CA ASP A 213 -20.33 10.44 -1.49
C ASP A 213 -21.40 11.50 -1.74
N GLU A 214 -21.56 12.45 -0.82
CA GLU A 214 -22.50 13.58 -0.96
C GLU A 214 -22.19 14.43 -2.20
N LEU A 215 -20.91 14.67 -2.47
CA LEU A 215 -20.50 15.40 -3.67
C LEU A 215 -20.82 14.61 -4.94
N SER A 216 -20.63 13.30 -4.91
CA SER A 216 -20.81 12.42 -6.07
C SER A 216 -22.27 12.32 -6.51
N ASP A 217 -23.20 12.32 -5.54
CA ASP A 217 -24.64 12.36 -5.80
C ASP A 217 -25.05 13.61 -6.60
N GLY A 218 -24.44 14.76 -6.30
CA GLY A 218 -24.70 16.02 -7.01
C GLY A 218 -24.29 16.01 -8.48
N TYR A 219 -23.38 15.11 -8.89
CA TYR A 219 -22.87 15.00 -10.26
C TYR A 219 -23.18 13.64 -10.93
N CYS A 220 -23.94 12.76 -10.25
CA CYS A 220 -24.16 11.37 -10.68
C CYS A 220 -22.85 10.61 -10.97
N LEU A 221 -21.85 10.77 -10.11
CA LEU A 221 -20.54 10.13 -10.24
C LEU A 221 -20.40 8.96 -9.26
N PHE A 222 -19.50 8.02 -9.58
CA PHE A 222 -19.00 7.02 -8.63
C PHE A 222 -20.07 6.17 -7.95
N GLU A 223 -20.93 5.55 -8.76
CA GLU A 223 -21.83 4.49 -8.29
C GLU A 223 -21.03 3.45 -7.47
N GLY A 224 -21.50 3.14 -6.27
CA GLY A 224 -20.82 2.23 -5.35
C GLY A 224 -20.21 2.85 -4.08
N LEU A 225 -20.23 4.19 -3.93
CA LEU A 225 -19.60 4.85 -2.77
C LEU A 225 -20.35 4.57 -1.46
N ALA A 226 -21.68 4.51 -1.48
CA ALA A 226 -22.48 4.12 -0.33
C ALA A 226 -22.10 2.72 0.21
N GLU A 227 -21.79 1.76 -0.67
CA GLU A 227 -21.31 0.43 -0.26
C GLU A 227 -19.91 0.49 0.35
N VAL A 228 -19.02 1.35 -0.17
CA VAL A 228 -17.69 1.60 0.40
C VAL A 228 -17.81 2.13 1.83
N LEU A 229 -18.69 3.09 2.06
CA LEU A 229 -18.96 3.63 3.40
C LEU A 229 -19.58 2.57 4.33
N SER A 230 -20.54 1.80 3.81
CA SER A 230 -21.19 0.71 4.54
C SER A 230 -20.21 -0.37 4.97
N LYS A 231 -19.21 -0.69 4.13
CA LYS A 231 -18.13 -1.62 4.48
C LYS A 231 -17.31 -1.15 5.68
N ILE A 232 -17.04 0.16 5.78
CA ILE A 232 -16.32 0.75 6.92
C ILE A 232 -17.21 0.73 8.17
N LEU A 233 -18.48 1.12 8.06
CA LEU A 233 -19.44 1.10 9.17
C LEU A 233 -19.62 -0.30 9.78
N GLY A 234 -19.66 -1.34 8.95
CA GLY A 234 -19.93 -2.70 9.41
C GLY A 234 -21.40 -2.93 9.80
N GLU A 235 -21.71 -4.12 10.30
CA GLU A 235 -23.07 -4.53 10.64
C GLU A 235 -23.63 -3.77 11.87
N ASP A 236 -22.76 -3.35 12.79
CA ASP A 236 -23.13 -2.61 14.01
C ASP A 236 -23.43 -1.12 13.77
N GLY A 237 -23.12 -0.60 12.58
CA GLY A 237 -23.33 0.79 12.18
C GLY A 237 -24.68 1.06 11.49
N LYS A 238 -25.48 0.03 11.23
CA LYS A 238 -26.85 0.21 10.73
C LYS A 238 -27.70 0.78 11.86
N LYS A 239 -27.91 2.10 11.84
CA LYS A 239 -28.95 2.74 12.66
C LYS A 239 -30.24 1.95 12.46
N GLN A 240 -30.79 1.41 13.55
CA GLN A 240 -32.14 0.88 13.55
C GLN A 240 -33.05 1.98 12.98
N GLU A 241 -33.66 1.74 11.83
CA GLU A 241 -34.80 2.53 11.40
C GLU A 241 -35.83 2.43 12.52
N GLU A 242 -36.07 3.54 13.21
CA GLU A 242 -37.18 3.61 14.17
C GLU A 242 -38.45 3.22 13.43
N PRO A 243 -39.22 2.23 13.90
CA PRO A 243 -40.46 1.87 13.24
C PRO A 243 -41.36 3.11 13.22
N GLU A 244 -41.80 3.49 12.01
CA GLU A 244 -42.85 4.48 11.81
C GLU A 244 -43.97 4.20 12.81
N LYS A 245 -44.19 5.14 13.74
CA LYS A 245 -45.39 5.11 14.57
C LYS A 245 -46.58 5.18 13.62
N CYS A 246 -47.32 4.08 13.52
CA CYS A 246 -48.67 4.06 12.96
C CYS A 246 -49.44 5.25 13.54
N GLY A 247 -49.88 6.15 12.65
CA GLY A 247 -50.77 7.24 13.01
C GLY A 247 -51.99 6.68 13.72
N GLU A 248 -52.18 7.12 14.96
CA GLU A 248 -53.43 6.93 15.69
C GLU A 248 -54.53 7.63 14.88
N GLY A 249 -55.48 6.84 14.38
CA GLY A 249 -56.68 7.35 13.72
C GLY A 249 -57.50 8.18 14.72
N GLU A 250 -57.84 9.40 14.32
CA GLU A 250 -58.81 10.22 15.03
C GLU A 250 -60.19 9.52 15.00
N PRO A 251 -60.90 9.40 16.14
CA PRO A 251 -62.26 8.89 16.13
C PRO A 251 -63.23 9.95 15.59
N GLU A 252 -64.00 9.53 14.59
CA GLU A 252 -65.13 10.23 14.00
C GLU A 252 -66.18 10.60 15.07
N VAL A 253 -66.37 11.90 15.32
CA VAL A 253 -67.42 12.41 16.21
C VAL A 253 -68.73 12.45 15.42
N ILE A 254 -69.58 11.46 15.67
CA ILE A 254 -70.97 11.45 15.20
C ILE A 254 -71.77 12.44 16.06
N VAL A 255 -72.20 13.55 15.46
CA VAL A 255 -73.17 14.47 16.07
C VAL A 255 -74.56 14.04 15.60
N LEU A 256 -75.38 13.53 16.53
CA LEU A 256 -76.82 13.35 16.35
C LEU A 256 -77.53 14.60 16.87
N GLU A 257 -78.09 15.40 15.96
CA GLU A 257 -79.30 16.22 16.18
C GLU A 257 -80.18 16.19 14.93
#